data_AF-G2QZV1-F1
#
_entry.id   AF-G2QZV1-F1
#
_cell.length_a   1.000
_cell.length_b   1.000
_cell.length_c   1.000
_cell.angle_alpha   90.00
_cell.angle_beta   90.00
_cell.angle_gamma   90.00
#
_symmetry.space_group_name_H-M   'P 1'
#
loop_
_entity.id
_entity.type
_entity.pdbx_description
1 polymer ?
#
loop_
_entity_poly.entity_id
_entity_poly.type
_entity_poly.pdbx_seq_one_letter_code
_entity_poly.pdbx_strand_id
1 'polypeptide(L)'
;MSPPEPFTVITKVPIPDSLPPARVIAALQTYEALITPNPYLLRYERRPVKVEEVVNDPFFLEDGKKLQAFVVSERVPIIPGVGSWATKDIAIPCVFQSFEGALRCGAAMR
;
A
#
# COMPACT_ATOMS: atom_id res chain seq x y z
N MET A 1 36.78 -0.81 4.72
CA MET A 1 35.71 0.17 5.04
C MET A 1 34.63 -0.59 5.77
N SER A 2 34.33 -0.23 7.02
CA SER A 2 33.19 -0.79 7.74
C SER A 2 31.88 -0.35 7.08
N PRO A 3 30.85 -1.22 7.02
CA PRO A 3 29.54 -0.80 6.52
C PRO A 3 28.99 0.35 7.38
N PRO A 4 28.26 1.32 6.79
CA PRO A 4 27.68 2.42 7.54
C PRO A 4 26.70 1.87 8.59
N GLU A 5 26.77 2.40 9.81
CA GLU A 5 25.81 2.07 10.85
C GLU A 5 24.41 2.53 10.43
N PRO A 6 23.36 1.71 10.64
CA PRO A 6 21.99 2.13 10.35
C PRO A 6 21.62 3.33 11.23
N PHE A 7 21.08 4.39 10.61
CA PHE A 7 20.56 5.55 11.34
C PHE A 7 19.02 5.56 11.27
N THR A 8 18.39 5.97 12.38
CA THR A 8 16.93 6.04 12.49
C THR A 8 16.48 7.49 12.40
N VAL A 9 15.58 7.80 11.47
CA VAL A 9 14.90 9.10 11.39
C VAL A 9 13.51 8.98 12.00
N ILE A 10 13.21 9.76 13.04
CA ILE A 10 11.87 9.85 13.65
C ILE A 10 11.28 11.21 13.33
N THR A 11 10.21 11.23 12.52
CA THR A 11 9.42 12.45 12.26
C THR A 11 8.16 12.43 13.11
N LYS A 12 7.88 13.51 13.86
CA LYS A 12 6.66 13.68 14.64
C LYS A 12 5.89 14.89 14.11
N VAL A 13 4.62 14.71 13.79
CA VAL A 13 3.73 15.80 13.35
C VAL A 13 2.57 15.86 14.35
N PRO A 14 2.31 17.00 15.00
CA PRO A 14 1.19 17.12 15.93
C PRO A 14 -0.14 17.01 15.18
N ILE A 15 -1.07 16.24 15.73
CA ILE A 15 -2.44 16.18 15.24
C ILE A 15 -3.17 17.43 15.76
N PRO A 16 -3.83 18.22 14.91
CA PRO A 16 -4.60 19.38 15.38
C PRO A 16 -5.70 18.98 16.37
N ASP A 17 -5.84 19.71 17.48
CA ASP A 17 -6.86 19.43 18.51
C ASP A 17 -8.31 19.51 17.98
N SER A 18 -8.52 20.26 16.89
CA SER A 18 -9.80 20.35 16.19
C SER A 18 -10.17 19.09 15.42
N LEU A 19 -9.24 18.15 15.22
CA LEU A 19 -9.44 16.94 14.44
C LEU A 19 -9.77 15.75 15.36
N PRO A 20 -10.99 15.18 15.28
CA PRO A 20 -11.35 14.04 16.10
C PRO A 20 -10.41 12.84 15.84
N PRO A 21 -9.95 12.11 16.86
CA PRO A 21 -9.06 10.95 16.68
C PRO A 21 -9.62 9.91 15.68
N ALA A 22 -10.94 9.69 15.69
CA ALA A 22 -11.60 8.79 14.77
C ALA A 22 -11.41 9.17 13.28
N ARG A 23 -11.28 10.47 12.97
CA ARG A 23 -11.01 10.94 11.60
C ARG A 23 -9.58 10.65 11.17
N VAL A 24 -8.62 10.78 12.08
CA VAL A 24 -7.22 10.43 11.81
C VAL A 24 -7.10 8.94 11.55
N ILE A 25 -7.71 8.12 12.41
CA ILE A 25 -7.72 6.67 12.26
C ILE A 25 -8.37 6.27 10.94
N ALA A 26 -9.53 6.86 10.60
CA ALA A 26 -10.19 6.59 9.33
C ALA A 26 -9.33 6.99 8.12
N ALA A 27 -8.59 8.11 8.19
CA ALA A 27 -7.70 8.56 7.12
C ALA A 27 -6.49 7.60 6.95
N LEU A 28 -5.89 7.16 8.06
CA LEU A 28 -4.79 6.19 8.04
C LEU A 28 -5.24 4.80 7.54
N GLN A 29 -6.51 4.47 7.72
CA GLN A 29 -7.13 3.23 7.22
C GLN A 29 -7.70 3.37 5.80
N THR A 30 -7.35 4.42 5.05
CA THR A 30 -7.68 4.49 3.62
C THR A 30 -6.73 3.62 2.82
N TYR A 31 -7.22 3.00 1.75
CA TYR A 31 -6.38 2.17 0.87
C TYR A 31 -5.32 3.04 0.17
N GLU A 32 -5.70 4.28 -0.18
CA GLU A 32 -4.86 5.26 -0.85
C GLU A 32 -3.62 5.64 -0.02
N ALA A 33 -3.74 5.64 1.32
CA ALA A 33 -2.62 5.89 2.22
C ALA A 33 -1.51 4.83 2.13
N LEU A 34 -1.82 3.61 1.64
CA LEU A 34 -0.82 2.55 1.40
C LEU A 34 -0.27 2.56 -0.04
N ILE A 35 -0.95 3.21 -0.98
CA ILE A 35 -0.58 3.21 -2.40
C ILE A 35 0.25 4.46 -2.75
N THR A 36 -0.27 5.63 -2.40
CA THR A 36 0.24 6.93 -2.84
C THR A 36 1.63 7.33 -2.33
N PRO A 37 2.14 6.83 -1.19
CA PRO A 37 3.50 7.16 -0.76
C PRO A 37 4.61 6.48 -1.58
N ASN A 38 4.31 5.50 -2.44
CA ASN A 38 5.33 4.81 -3.22
C ASN A 38 5.93 5.76 -4.29
N PRO A 39 7.24 6.09 -4.23
CA PRO A 39 7.87 7.02 -5.18
C PRO A 39 7.90 6.49 -6.62
N TYR A 40 7.70 5.19 -6.83
CA TYR A 40 7.66 4.56 -8.15
C TYR A 40 6.25 4.46 -8.72
N LEU A 41 5.23 4.90 -7.98
CA LEU A 41 3.84 4.86 -8.43
C LEU A 41 3.66 5.72 -9.69
N LEU A 42 3.17 5.09 -10.76
CA LEU A 42 2.71 5.80 -11.96
C LEU A 42 1.24 6.16 -11.84
N ARG A 43 0.41 5.19 -11.47
CA ARG A 43 -1.04 5.33 -11.31
C ARG A 43 -1.61 4.13 -10.55
N TYR A 44 -2.83 4.27 -10.05
CA TYR A 44 -3.60 3.17 -9.49
C TYR A 44 -5.06 3.30 -9.93
N GLU A 45 -5.68 2.16 -10.22
CA GLU A 45 -7.04 2.10 -10.75
C GLU A 45 -7.86 1.09 -9.96
N ARG A 46 -9.07 1.46 -9.55
CA ARG A 46 -9.97 0.53 -8.86
C ARG A 46 -10.46 -0.53 -9.85
N ARG A 47 -10.54 -1.78 -9.38
CA ARG A 47 -11.12 -2.90 -10.13
C ARG A 47 -12.11 -3.69 -9.27
N PRO A 48 -12.98 -4.52 -9.87
CA PRO A 48 -13.79 -5.47 -9.13
C PRO A 48 -12.91 -6.45 -8.33
N VAL A 49 -13.37 -6.78 -7.12
CA VAL A 49 -12.81 -7.88 -6.32
C VAL A 49 -13.29 -9.19 -6.92
N LYS A 50 -12.38 -10.13 -7.13
CA LYS A 50 -12.73 -11.48 -7.59
C LYS A 50 -12.76 -12.43 -6.40
N VAL A 51 -13.76 -13.30 -6.33
CA VAL A 51 -13.98 -14.17 -5.17
C VAL A 51 -12.81 -15.14 -4.98
N GLU A 52 -12.28 -15.66 -6.08
CA GLU A 52 -11.14 -16.57 -6.12
C GLU A 52 -9.85 -15.98 -5.55
N GLU A 53 -9.69 -14.65 -5.54
CA GLU A 53 -8.52 -13.94 -4.98
C GLU A 53 -8.58 -13.83 -3.45
N VAL A 54 -9.73 -14.14 -2.83
CA VAL A 54 -9.96 -13.90 -1.40
C VAL A 54 -10.32 -15.19 -0.67
N VAL A 55 -11.19 -16.02 -1.25
CA VAL A 55 -11.83 -17.14 -0.52
C VAL A 55 -10.86 -18.22 -0.07
N ASN A 56 -9.74 -18.39 -0.77
CA ASN A 56 -8.72 -19.41 -0.48
C ASN A 56 -7.44 -18.81 0.12
N ASP A 57 -7.38 -17.49 0.30
CA ASP A 57 -6.18 -16.82 0.79
C ASP A 57 -6.33 -16.57 2.30
N PRO A 58 -5.54 -17.26 3.16
CA PRO A 58 -5.64 -17.15 4.62
C PRO A 58 -5.26 -15.75 5.13
N PHE A 59 -4.75 -14.88 4.27
CA PHE A 59 -4.48 -13.49 4.59
C PHE A 59 -5.76 -12.65 4.74
N PHE A 60 -6.85 -13.05 4.09
CA PHE A 60 -8.16 -12.39 4.20
C PHE A 60 -9.06 -13.16 5.18
N LEU A 61 -9.53 -12.45 6.20
CA LEU A 61 -10.22 -13.05 7.33
C LEU A 61 -11.64 -12.52 7.45
N GLU A 62 -12.50 -13.26 8.15
CA GLU A 62 -13.90 -12.89 8.38
C GLU A 62 -14.07 -11.64 9.28
N ASP A 63 -13.04 -11.28 10.06
CA ASP A 63 -13.01 -10.06 10.88
C ASP A 63 -12.90 -8.77 10.04
N GLY A 64 -12.65 -8.91 8.73
CA GLY A 64 -12.45 -7.81 7.81
C GLY A 64 -13.76 -7.15 7.38
N LYS A 65 -13.69 -5.82 7.26
CA LYS A 65 -14.75 -4.95 6.79
C LYS A 65 -14.29 -4.37 5.45
N LYS A 66 -15.11 -4.49 4.40
CA LYS A 66 -14.89 -3.88 3.06
C LYS A 66 -13.65 -4.41 2.32
N LEU A 67 -13.90 -5.27 1.33
CA LEU A 67 -12.90 -5.66 0.33
C LEU A 67 -12.87 -4.65 -0.81
N GLN A 68 -11.68 -4.27 -1.23
CA GLN A 68 -11.49 -3.41 -2.39
C GLN A 68 -10.24 -3.82 -3.16
N ALA A 69 -10.33 -3.86 -4.48
CA ALA A 69 -9.23 -4.27 -5.33
C ALA A 69 -8.78 -3.11 -6.24
N PHE A 70 -7.47 -3.09 -6.49
CA PHE A 70 -6.83 -2.11 -7.37
C PHE A 70 -5.85 -2.82 -8.31
N VAL A 71 -5.52 -2.13 -9.41
CA VAL A 71 -4.29 -2.37 -10.17
C VAL A 71 -3.37 -1.20 -9.88
N VAL A 72 -2.28 -1.47 -9.18
CA VAL A 72 -1.23 -0.49 -8.89
C VAL A 72 -0.17 -0.61 -9.98
N SER A 73 0.15 0.47 -10.66
CA SER A 73 1.18 0.47 -11.69
C SER A 73 2.40 1.25 -11.24
N GLU A 74 3.56 0.62 -11.36
CA GLU A 74 4.82 1.14 -10.83
C GLU A 74 5.89 1.13 -11.90
N ARG A 75 6.81 2.09 -11.83
CA ARG A 75 8.03 2.15 -12.63
C ARG A 75 9.22 1.74 -11.79
N VAL A 76 9.59 0.47 -11.87
CA VAL A 76 10.67 -0.10 -11.05
C VAL A 76 12.01 0.12 -11.75
N PRO A 77 13.02 0.71 -11.09
CA PRO A 77 14.38 0.75 -11.62
C PRO A 77 14.99 -0.65 -11.63
N ILE A 78 15.41 -1.13 -12.81
CA ILE A 78 16.13 -2.40 -12.95
C ILE A 78 17.60 -2.21 -12.56
N ILE A 79 18.20 -1.10 -12.97
CA ILE A 79 19.57 -0.74 -12.62
C ILE A 79 19.53 0.57 -11.82
N PRO A 80 19.85 0.54 -10.51
CA PRO A 80 19.89 1.76 -9.70
C PRO A 80 20.90 2.78 -10.26
N GLY A 81 20.49 4.05 -10.35
CA GLY A 81 21.40 5.17 -10.63
C GLY A 81 21.70 5.50 -12.10
N VAL A 82 21.21 4.71 -13.09
CA VAL A 82 21.51 4.95 -14.52
C VAL A 82 20.43 5.76 -15.26
N GLY A 83 19.36 6.18 -14.59
CA GLY A 83 18.29 7.00 -15.17
C GLY A 83 17.12 6.20 -15.73
N SER A 84 16.17 6.90 -16.37
CA SER A 84 14.85 6.36 -16.72
C SER A 84 14.85 5.24 -17.78
N TRP A 85 15.91 5.09 -18.57
CA TRP A 85 16.01 4.08 -19.63
C TRP A 85 16.21 2.66 -19.10
N ALA A 86 16.66 2.50 -17.85
CA ALA A 86 16.81 1.20 -17.19
C ALA A 86 15.68 0.94 -16.18
N THR A 87 14.44 1.28 -16.56
CA THR A 87 13.25 1.06 -15.74
C THR A 87 12.29 0.11 -16.44
N LYS A 88 11.41 -0.54 -15.66
CA LYS A 88 10.33 -1.37 -16.17
C LYS A 88 9.02 -0.96 -15.52
N ASP A 89 8.02 -0.76 -16.36
CA ASP A 89 6.66 -0.55 -15.91
C ASP A 89 6.03 -1.92 -15.61
N ILE A 90 5.49 -2.06 -14.40
CA ILE A 90 4.80 -3.26 -13.94
C ILE A 90 3.40 -2.90 -13.45
N ALA A 91 2.48 -3.86 -13.56
CA ALA A 91 1.13 -3.75 -13.03
C ALA A 91 0.94 -4.84 -11.96
N ILE A 92 0.58 -4.42 -10.76
CA ILE A 92 0.45 -5.26 -9.58
C ILE A 92 -1.04 -5.24 -9.17
N PRO A 93 -1.77 -6.35 -9.35
CA PRO A 93 -3.12 -6.44 -8.84
C PRO A 93 -3.07 -6.66 -7.32
N CYS A 94 -3.77 -5.81 -6.57
CA CYS A 94 -3.81 -5.88 -5.11
C CYS A 94 -5.25 -5.93 -4.61
N VAL A 95 -5.48 -6.68 -3.54
CA VAL A 95 -6.75 -6.71 -2.80
C VAL A 95 -6.50 -6.22 -1.38
N PHE A 96 -7.37 -5.35 -0.93
CA PHE A 96 -7.29 -4.67 0.35
C PHE A 96 -8.52 -5.02 1.19
N GLN A 97 -8.30 -5.21 2.49
CA GLN A 97 -9.34 -5.48 3.48
C GLN A 97 -9.08 -4.61 4.71
N SER A 98 -10.05 -3.77 5.09
CA SER A 98 -9.95 -3.01 6.35
C SER A 98 -10.41 -3.87 7.53
N PHE A 99 -9.97 -3.59 8.75
CA PHE A 99 -10.46 -4.23 9.97
C PHE A 99 -10.44 -3.24 11.14
N GLU A 100 -10.82 -3.66 12.35
CA GLU A 100 -10.86 -2.80 13.53
C GLU A 100 -9.45 -2.33 13.93
N GLY A 101 -9.00 -1.24 13.33
CA GLY A 101 -7.71 -0.61 13.66
C GLY A 101 -6.72 -0.51 12.51
N ALA A 102 -6.84 -1.32 11.46
CA ALA A 102 -5.82 -1.34 10.41
C ALA A 102 -6.35 -1.90 9.08
N LEU A 103 -5.41 -2.19 8.19
CA LEU A 103 -5.67 -2.59 6.82
C LEU A 103 -4.69 -3.67 6.39
N ARG A 104 -5.19 -4.67 5.67
CA ARG A 104 -4.39 -5.76 5.10
C ARG A 104 -4.37 -5.60 3.58
N CYS A 105 -3.20 -5.74 2.97
CA CYS A 105 -3.00 -5.69 1.53
C CYS A 105 -2.31 -6.98 1.05
N GLY A 106 -3.01 -7.74 0.21
CA GLY A 106 -2.48 -8.93 -0.45
C GLY A 106 -2.32 -8.69 -1.94
N ALA A 107 -1.24 -9.19 -2.54
CA ALA A 107 -1.17 -9.29 -3.99
C ALA A 107 -2.17 -10.35 -4.44
N ALA A 108 -2.99 -10.04 -5.44
CA ALA A 108 -3.83 -11.06 -6.07
C ALA A 108 -2.93 -11.97 -6.91
N MET A 109 -2.39 -13.02 -6.29
CA MET A 109 -1.73 -14.08 -7.03
C MET A 109 -2.79 -14.84 -7.82
N ARG A 110 -2.49 -14.99 -9.11
CA ARG A 110 -3.32 -15.69 -10.08
C ARG A 110 -2.89 -17.14 -10.17
#